data_AF-A0A9J6DAG0-F1
#
_entry.id   AF-A0A9J6DAG0-F1
#
_cell.length_a   1.000
_cell.length_b   1.000
_cell.length_c   1.000
_cell.angle_alpha   90.00
_cell.angle_beta   90.00
_cell.angle_gamma   90.00
#
_symmetry.space_group_name_H-M   'P 1'
#
loop_
_entity.id
_entity.type
_entity.pdbx_description
1 polymer ?
#
loop_
_entity_poly.entity_id
_entity_poly.type
_entity_poly.pdbx_seq_one_letter_code
_entity_poly.pdbx_strand_id
1 'polypeptide(L)'
;MQCSDEDVDSPAACSSPDPRQKKPAGRQFTAGKGRKASTNARKTNTSKCSHTPVWGDHATFDKTLPSESPLSLLEAFPDLANMSPFMLFSKFISPEYLGSLAELTARYALEKGEEVDVTGADIGQFFGLLLFSGYHSVPSEDSFWRTVEDLCLPIVVTVMARNRFRQLKSFFHVVDNSQLKAGEKIGKLQPFYDEISKCFRQFGVFNESLSIDESMVPY
;
A
#
# COMPACT_ATOMS: atom_id res chain seq x y z
N MET A 1 3.22 14.89 -52.66
CA MET A 1 1.88 14.40 -53.03
C MET A 1 0.88 15.09 -52.11
N GLN A 2 0.22 16.13 -52.62
CA GLN A 2 -0.90 16.81 -51.96
C GLN A 2 -2.21 16.19 -52.46
N CYS A 3 -3.18 16.03 -51.57
CA CYS A 3 -4.62 16.05 -51.89
C CYS A 3 -5.33 16.78 -50.74
N SER A 4 -6.29 17.62 -51.11
CA SER A 4 -7.01 18.58 -50.27
C SER A 4 -8.44 18.12 -49.96
N ASP A 5 -8.90 18.51 -48.76
CA ASP A 5 -10.20 19.05 -48.30
C ASP A 5 -11.59 18.43 -48.60
N GLU A 6 -12.46 18.65 -47.57
CA GLU A 6 -13.95 18.71 -47.49
C GLU A 6 -14.71 17.39 -47.18
N ASP A 7 -15.76 17.30 -46.33
CA ASP A 7 -16.34 18.08 -45.22
C ASP A 7 -17.47 17.22 -44.55
N VAL A 8 -17.81 17.52 -43.29
CA VAL A 8 -19.11 17.33 -42.56
C VAL A 8 -19.77 15.93 -42.41
N ASP A 9 -19.94 15.43 -41.16
CA ASP A 9 -21.24 15.44 -40.44
C ASP A 9 -21.13 14.91 -38.98
N SER A 10 -21.90 15.52 -38.06
CA SER A 10 -22.21 15.10 -36.68
C SER A 10 -23.70 15.39 -36.52
N PRO A 11 -24.54 14.56 -35.85
CA PRO A 11 -24.44 14.38 -34.39
C PRO A 11 -25.09 13.09 -33.80
N ALA A 12 -24.91 12.84 -32.50
CA ALA A 12 -26.00 12.49 -31.57
C ALA A 12 -25.51 12.42 -30.11
N ALA A 13 -26.21 13.16 -29.25
CA ALA A 13 -26.00 13.29 -27.82
C ALA A 13 -26.59 12.11 -27.03
N CYS A 14 -25.97 11.76 -25.89
CA CYS A 14 -26.64 11.02 -24.83
C CYS A 14 -26.37 11.71 -23.48
N SER A 15 -27.44 12.22 -22.90
CA SER A 15 -27.50 13.06 -21.70
C SER A 15 -27.36 12.24 -20.42
N SER A 16 -26.67 12.77 -19.41
CA SER A 16 -26.80 12.34 -18.01
C SER A 16 -27.00 13.57 -17.11
N PRO A 17 -27.98 13.56 -16.19
CA PRO A 17 -28.36 14.76 -15.43
C PRO A 17 -27.53 14.97 -14.15
N ASP A 18 -27.14 16.23 -13.94
CA ASP A 18 -26.56 16.84 -12.73
C ASP A 18 -27.65 17.16 -11.70
N PRO A 19 -27.57 16.68 -10.44
CA PRO A 19 -28.50 17.09 -9.39
C PRO A 19 -27.87 18.15 -8.47
N ARG A 20 -27.95 19.42 -8.86
CA ARG A 20 -27.94 20.56 -7.93
C ARG A 20 -29.16 21.43 -8.11
N GLN A 21 -30.23 21.12 -7.38
CA GLN A 21 -31.36 22.03 -7.18
C GLN A 21 -31.40 22.53 -5.73
N LYS A 22 -31.16 23.84 -5.58
CA LYS A 22 -31.60 24.65 -4.44
C LYS A 22 -33.10 24.89 -4.54
N LYS A 23 -33.83 24.84 -3.42
CA LYS A 23 -35.11 25.55 -3.24
C LYS A 23 -35.17 26.26 -1.88
N PRO A 24 -35.93 27.37 -1.75
CA PRO A 24 -35.77 28.37 -0.68
C PRO A 24 -36.99 28.50 0.27
N ALA A 25 -36.92 29.53 1.14
CA ALA A 25 -37.92 30.06 2.08
C ALA A 25 -38.07 29.28 3.40
N GLY A 26 -38.04 29.85 4.60
CA GLY A 26 -38.27 31.22 5.07
C GLY A 26 -39.47 31.23 6.03
N ARG A 27 -39.26 31.38 7.35
CA ARG A 27 -40.24 31.93 8.31
C ARG A 27 -39.62 32.24 9.68
N GLN A 28 -40.08 33.34 10.25
CA GLN A 28 -39.59 34.06 11.43
C GLN A 28 -40.52 33.82 12.64
N PHE A 29 -40.13 34.36 13.81
CA PHE A 29 -40.84 34.51 15.12
C PHE A 29 -40.59 33.37 16.15
N THR A 30 -40.36 33.58 17.45
CA THR A 30 -40.38 34.74 18.37
C THR A 30 -39.59 34.37 19.63
N ALA A 31 -39.08 35.38 20.35
CA ALA A 31 -38.42 35.26 21.64
C ALA A 31 -39.39 34.91 22.79
N GLY A 32 -38.98 34.01 23.69
CA GLY A 32 -39.66 33.71 24.96
C GLY A 32 -38.66 33.64 26.12
N LYS A 33 -38.73 34.62 27.03
CA LYS A 33 -37.97 34.69 28.29
C LYS A 33 -38.58 33.72 29.31
N GLY A 34 -37.80 32.74 29.76
CA GLY A 34 -38.13 31.90 30.91
C GLY A 34 -36.99 31.90 31.93
N ARG A 35 -37.19 32.55 33.07
CA ARG A 35 -36.34 32.40 34.27
C ARG A 35 -36.68 31.06 34.94
N LYS A 36 -35.68 30.32 35.43
CA LYS A 36 -35.66 29.78 36.81
C LYS A 36 -34.38 29.01 37.18
N ALA A 37 -33.97 29.30 38.41
CA ALA A 37 -33.32 28.46 39.43
C ALA A 37 -31.90 27.91 39.19
N SER A 38 -30.98 28.56 39.89
CA SER A 38 -29.67 28.05 40.33
C SER A 38 -29.85 26.88 41.31
N THR A 39 -29.21 25.75 41.04
CA THR A 39 -28.85 24.74 42.04
C THR A 39 -27.37 24.40 41.91
N ASN A 40 -26.60 24.75 42.94
CA ASN A 40 -25.18 24.43 43.05
C ASN A 40 -24.99 22.94 43.31
N ALA A 41 -24.67 22.17 42.28
CA ALA A 41 -24.12 20.83 42.42
C ALA A 41 -22.58 20.94 42.46
N ARG A 42 -22.02 20.60 43.62
CA ARG A 42 -20.58 20.54 43.90
C ARG A 42 -19.92 19.51 42.98
N LYS A 43 -19.31 19.97 41.88
CA LYS A 43 -18.45 19.13 41.03
C LYS A 43 -17.17 18.83 41.80
N THR A 44 -16.98 17.56 42.14
CA THR A 44 -15.69 17.02 42.55
C THR A 44 -14.76 17.06 41.33
N ASN A 45 -13.71 17.87 41.42
CA ASN A 45 -12.64 17.89 40.43
C ASN A 45 -11.83 16.60 40.57
N THR A 46 -12.17 15.59 39.79
CA THR A 46 -11.21 14.55 39.42
C THR A 46 -10.68 14.92 38.04
N SER A 47 -9.52 15.56 38.01
CA SER A 47 -8.75 15.77 36.79
C SER A 47 -8.30 14.43 36.25
N LYS A 48 -9.17 13.76 35.48
CA LYS A 48 -8.73 12.69 34.58
C LYS A 48 -7.80 13.33 33.57
N CYS A 49 -6.52 13.03 33.68
CA CYS A 49 -5.52 13.40 32.68
C CYS A 49 -5.91 12.68 31.39
N SER A 50 -6.50 13.42 30.44
CA SER A 50 -6.83 12.93 29.12
C SER A 50 -5.52 12.67 28.39
N HIS A 51 -5.10 11.42 28.26
CA HIS A 51 -3.85 11.04 27.60
C HIS A 51 -3.87 11.15 26.07
N THR A 52 -4.80 11.92 25.50
CA THR A 52 -4.81 12.20 24.07
C THR A 52 -3.76 13.27 23.76
N PRO A 53 -2.70 12.94 22.99
CA PRO A 53 -1.78 13.96 22.52
C PRO A 53 -2.54 15.00 21.70
N VAL A 54 -2.34 16.28 22.02
CA VAL A 54 -2.90 17.40 21.27
C VAL A 54 -1.86 17.82 20.26
N TRP A 55 -2.15 17.62 18.98
CA TRP A 55 -1.26 18.00 17.89
C TRP A 55 -1.41 19.49 17.57
N GLY A 56 -0.31 20.22 17.54
CA GLY A 56 -0.24 21.64 17.17
C GLY A 56 1.20 22.12 17.12
N ASP A 57 1.44 23.26 16.49
CA ASP A 57 2.80 23.79 16.20
C ASP A 57 3.68 24.01 17.46
N HIS A 58 3.07 24.00 18.65
CA HIS A 58 3.74 24.16 19.94
C HIS A 58 3.37 23.04 20.94
N ALA A 59 2.98 21.87 20.46
CA ALA A 59 2.67 20.73 21.32
C ALA A 59 3.92 20.29 22.10
N THR A 60 3.90 20.46 23.42
CA THR A 60 4.92 19.95 24.33
C THR A 60 4.58 18.52 24.73
N PHE A 61 5.44 17.57 24.34
CA PHE A 61 5.33 16.18 24.74
C PHE A 61 6.21 15.93 25.97
N ASP A 62 5.63 16.00 27.17
CA ASP A 62 6.34 15.81 28.45
C ASP A 62 6.60 14.32 28.81
N LYS A 63 6.26 13.38 27.93
CA LYS A 63 6.51 11.95 28.17
C LYS A 63 7.88 11.57 27.63
N THR A 64 8.92 11.79 28.43
CA THR A 64 10.19 11.10 28.23
C THR A 64 9.99 9.62 28.56
N LEU A 65 10.08 8.75 27.56
CA LEU A 65 10.20 7.31 27.81
C LEU A 65 11.47 7.05 28.65
N PRO A 66 11.47 6.04 29.54
CA PRO A 66 12.69 5.63 30.25
C PRO A 66 13.81 5.40 29.22
N SER A 67 14.88 6.18 29.35
CA SER A 67 15.99 6.18 28.40
C SER A 67 16.93 5.02 28.69
N GLU A 68 16.57 3.84 28.23
CA GLU A 68 17.59 2.83 27.93
C GLU A 68 18.03 3.04 26.49
N SER A 69 19.31 3.36 26.28
CA SER A 69 19.89 3.46 24.94
C SER A 69 19.70 2.11 24.24
N PRO A 70 19.05 2.05 23.08
CA PRO A 70 18.84 0.79 22.39
C PRO A 70 20.19 0.19 21.97
N LEU A 71 20.30 -1.13 22.06
CA LEU A 71 21.43 -1.84 21.47
C LEU A 71 21.44 -1.60 19.95
N SER A 72 22.63 -1.51 19.37
CA SER A 72 22.74 -1.46 17.92
C SER A 72 22.23 -2.76 17.30
N LEU A 73 21.80 -2.69 16.04
CA LEU A 73 21.24 -3.85 15.32
C LEU A 73 22.21 -5.05 15.34
N LEU A 74 23.51 -4.81 15.19
CA LEU A 74 24.50 -5.88 15.12
C LEU A 74 24.84 -6.46 16.51
N GLU A 75 24.74 -5.68 17.58
CA GLU A 75 24.91 -6.20 18.94
C GLU A 75 23.73 -7.09 19.34
N ALA A 76 22.51 -6.69 18.99
CA ALA A 76 21.30 -7.48 19.26
C ALA A 76 21.20 -8.72 18.36
N PHE A 77 21.68 -8.64 17.11
CA PHE A 77 21.57 -9.70 16.12
C PHE A 77 22.91 -9.92 15.38
N PRO A 78 23.93 -10.48 16.05
CA PRO A 78 25.27 -10.66 15.48
C PRO A 78 25.28 -11.55 14.23
N ASP A 79 24.34 -12.49 14.14
CA ASP A 79 24.21 -13.41 13.01
C ASP A 79 23.94 -12.69 11.67
N LEU A 80 23.37 -11.48 11.71
CA LEU A 80 23.05 -10.72 10.49
C LEU A 80 24.30 -10.30 9.71
N ALA A 81 25.45 -10.07 10.38
CA ALA A 81 26.68 -9.65 9.70
C ALA A 81 27.22 -10.70 8.72
N ASN A 82 26.91 -11.98 8.95
CA ASN A 82 27.42 -13.08 8.14
C ASN A 82 26.39 -13.56 7.09
N MET A 83 25.24 -12.91 7.00
CA MET A 83 24.21 -13.25 6.01
C MET A 83 24.52 -12.58 4.66
N SER A 84 24.29 -13.32 3.58
CA SER A 84 24.30 -12.73 2.25
C SER A 84 23.11 -11.78 2.07
N PRO A 85 23.15 -10.82 1.11
CA PRO A 85 22.03 -9.95 0.82
C PRO A 85 20.71 -10.71 0.54
N PHE A 86 20.80 -11.88 -0.11
CA PHE A 86 19.64 -12.73 -0.34
C PHE A 86 19.08 -13.31 0.97
N MET A 87 19.94 -13.79 1.87
CA MET A 87 19.50 -14.31 3.17
C MET A 87 18.84 -13.23 4.03
N LEU A 88 19.36 -12.00 3.97
CA LEU A 88 18.75 -10.84 4.63
C LEU A 88 17.37 -10.54 4.01
N PHE A 89 17.26 -10.53 2.68
CA PHE A 89 15.98 -10.35 1.99
C PHE A 89 14.96 -11.43 2.38
N SER A 90 15.40 -12.69 2.50
CA SER A 90 14.54 -13.80 2.92
C SER A 90 14.02 -13.69 4.37
N LYS A 91 14.57 -12.80 5.20
CA LYS A 91 13.98 -12.46 6.51
C LYS A 91 12.70 -11.62 6.40
N PHE A 92 12.49 -10.95 5.27
CA PHE A 92 11.29 -10.16 4.99
C PHE A 92 10.28 -10.92 4.14
N ILE A 93 10.77 -11.68 3.16
CA ILE A 93 9.93 -12.48 2.26
C ILE A 93 10.46 -13.90 2.29
N SER A 94 9.89 -14.72 3.18
CA SER A 94 10.36 -16.09 3.38
C SER A 94 9.89 -17.03 2.25
N PRO A 95 10.57 -18.17 2.04
CA PRO A 95 10.14 -19.18 1.08
C PRO A 95 8.70 -19.69 1.33
N GLU A 96 8.31 -19.81 2.60
CA GLU A 96 6.97 -20.20 2.99
C GLU A 96 5.93 -19.16 2.58
N TYR A 97 6.26 -17.87 2.77
CA TYR A 97 5.37 -16.79 2.36
C TYR A 97 5.24 -16.70 0.84
N LEU A 98 6.32 -16.90 0.10
CA LEU A 98 6.27 -17.02 -1.37
C LEU A 98 5.36 -18.19 -1.81
N GLY A 99 5.39 -19.31 -1.09
CA GLY A 99 4.46 -20.43 -1.29
C GLY A 99 3.00 -20.02 -1.08
N SER A 100 2.69 -19.32 0.01
CA SER A 100 1.33 -18.81 0.27
C SER A 100 0.85 -17.83 -0.82
N LEU A 101 1.73 -16.96 -1.32
CA LEU A 101 1.42 -16.06 -2.43
C LEU A 101 1.15 -16.82 -3.73
N ALA A 102 1.87 -17.91 -3.99
CA ALA A 102 1.62 -18.78 -5.13
C ALA A 102 0.23 -19.42 -5.05
N GLU A 103 -0.16 -19.96 -3.89
CA GLU A 103 -1.50 -20.54 -3.68
C GLU A 103 -2.62 -19.51 -3.89
N LEU A 104 -2.43 -18.27 -3.39
CA LEU A 104 -3.39 -17.18 -3.56
C LEU A 104 -3.51 -16.75 -5.03
N THR A 105 -2.39 -16.69 -5.73
CA THR A 105 -2.32 -16.39 -7.17
C THR A 105 -3.02 -17.47 -8.00
N ALA A 106 -2.76 -18.75 -7.73
CA ALA A 106 -3.42 -19.88 -8.41
C ALA A 106 -4.94 -19.87 -8.17
N ARG A 107 -5.36 -19.65 -6.92
CA ARG A 107 -6.77 -19.55 -6.55
C ARG A 107 -7.46 -18.41 -7.30
N TYR A 108 -6.84 -17.24 -7.38
CA TYR A 108 -7.38 -16.10 -8.10
C TYR A 108 -7.50 -16.37 -9.61
N ALA A 109 -6.52 -17.02 -10.21
CA ALA A 109 -6.62 -17.45 -11.61
C ALA A 109 -7.83 -18.36 -11.83
N LEU A 110 -8.05 -19.33 -10.93
CA LEU A 110 -9.18 -20.26 -11.01
C LEU A 110 -10.53 -19.51 -10.91
N GLU A 111 -10.64 -18.51 -10.04
CA GLU A 111 -11.82 -17.63 -9.95
C GLU A 111 -12.09 -16.86 -11.26
N LYS A 112 -11.03 -16.61 -12.06
CA LYS A 112 -11.12 -15.99 -13.38
C LYS A 112 -11.32 -16.98 -14.52
N GLY A 113 -11.41 -18.28 -14.22
CA GLY A 113 -11.60 -19.34 -15.20
C GLY A 113 -10.31 -19.78 -15.89
N GLU A 114 -9.14 -19.46 -15.34
CA GLU A 114 -7.85 -19.93 -15.82
C GLU A 114 -7.16 -20.83 -14.79
N GLU A 115 -6.55 -21.92 -15.25
CA GLU A 115 -5.71 -22.75 -14.41
C GLU A 115 -4.25 -22.35 -14.63
N VAL A 116 -3.62 -21.83 -13.57
CA VAL A 116 -2.23 -21.39 -13.60
C VAL A 116 -1.43 -22.23 -12.61
N ASP A 117 -0.51 -23.04 -13.13
CA ASP A 117 0.51 -23.69 -12.33
C ASP A 117 1.52 -22.64 -11.88
N VAL A 118 1.65 -22.41 -10.58
CA VAL A 118 2.53 -21.41 -9.98
C VAL A 118 3.07 -21.91 -8.66
N THR A 119 4.38 -21.76 -8.47
CA THR A 119 5.10 -22.16 -7.26
C THR A 119 5.67 -20.94 -6.53
N GLY A 120 6.11 -21.13 -5.29
CA GLY A 120 6.84 -20.08 -4.58
C GLY A 120 8.12 -19.63 -5.30
N ALA A 121 8.76 -20.52 -6.07
CA ALA A 121 9.93 -20.17 -6.88
C ALA A 121 9.56 -19.23 -8.03
N ASP A 122 8.42 -19.45 -8.70
CA ASP A 122 7.91 -18.54 -9.73
C ASP A 122 7.65 -17.14 -9.17
N ILE A 123 7.01 -17.05 -7.99
CA ILE A 123 6.75 -15.77 -7.32
C ILE A 123 8.07 -15.09 -6.93
N GLY A 124 9.05 -15.85 -6.44
CA GLY A 124 10.39 -15.35 -6.12
C GLY A 124 11.11 -14.78 -7.34
N GLN A 125 11.06 -15.49 -8.49
CA GLN A 125 11.61 -15.00 -9.76
C GLN A 125 10.88 -13.74 -10.25
N PHE A 126 9.55 -13.72 -10.15
CA PHE A 126 8.73 -12.55 -10.48
C PHE A 126 9.13 -11.32 -9.64
N PHE A 127 9.26 -11.47 -8.32
CA PHE A 127 9.74 -10.40 -7.43
C PHE A 127 11.18 -9.99 -7.75
N GLY A 128 12.05 -10.94 -8.06
CA GLY A 128 13.42 -10.65 -8.49
C GLY A 128 13.45 -9.76 -9.74
N LEU A 129 12.60 -10.03 -10.72
CA LEU A 129 12.47 -9.19 -11.92
C LEU A 129 11.85 -7.80 -11.62
N LEU A 130 10.89 -7.71 -10.69
CA LEU A 130 10.37 -6.41 -10.23
C LEU A 130 11.44 -5.58 -9.52
N LEU A 131 12.29 -6.19 -8.70
CA LEU A 131 13.40 -5.49 -8.05
C LEU A 131 14.45 -5.07 -9.09
N PHE A 132 14.76 -5.95 -10.03
CA PHE A 132 15.70 -5.66 -11.12
C PHE A 132 15.22 -4.48 -11.98
N SER A 133 13.93 -4.39 -12.29
CA SER A 133 13.39 -3.28 -13.09
C SER A 133 13.44 -1.92 -12.37
N GLY A 134 13.42 -1.91 -11.04
CA GLY A 134 13.63 -0.70 -10.24
C GLY A 134 15.07 -0.18 -10.31
N TYR A 135 16.04 -1.08 -10.47
CA TYR A 135 17.46 -0.73 -10.61
C TYR A 135 17.86 -0.46 -12.08
N HIS A 136 17.30 -1.21 -13.03
CA HIS A 136 17.64 -1.17 -14.45
C HIS A 136 16.51 -0.59 -15.28
N SER A 137 16.60 0.71 -15.60
CA SER A 137 15.58 1.41 -16.38
C SER A 137 15.74 1.15 -17.88
N VAL A 138 14.63 0.79 -18.54
CA VAL A 138 14.52 0.63 -20.00
C VAL A 138 13.33 1.43 -20.52
N PRO A 139 13.25 1.74 -21.83
CA PRO A 139 12.19 2.59 -22.38
C PRO A 139 10.77 2.04 -22.22
N SER A 140 10.62 0.72 -22.10
CA SER A 140 9.32 0.05 -21.93
C SER A 140 9.49 -1.33 -21.31
N GLU A 141 8.45 -1.86 -20.65
CA GLU A 141 8.46 -3.22 -20.08
C GLU A 141 8.89 -4.27 -21.12
N ASP A 142 8.39 -4.15 -22.36
CA ASP A 142 8.71 -5.07 -23.46
C ASP A 142 10.20 -5.07 -23.80
N SER A 143 10.90 -3.97 -23.53
CA SER A 143 12.33 -3.83 -23.80
C SER A 143 13.17 -4.81 -22.98
N PHE A 144 12.72 -5.23 -21.80
CA PHE A 144 13.42 -6.23 -20.98
C PHE A 144 13.55 -7.61 -21.67
N TRP A 145 12.70 -7.91 -22.66
CA TRP A 145 12.72 -9.17 -23.42
C TRP A 145 13.10 -8.97 -24.89
N ARG A 146 13.63 -7.81 -25.28
CA ARG A 146 14.11 -7.60 -26.66
C ARG A 146 15.47 -8.24 -26.85
N THR A 147 15.71 -8.71 -28.07
CA THR A 147 16.96 -9.34 -28.50
C THR A 147 17.88 -8.37 -29.27
N VAL A 148 17.51 -7.09 -29.36
CA VAL A 148 18.36 -6.06 -29.98
C VAL A 148 19.59 -5.84 -29.11
N GLU A 149 20.74 -5.61 -29.73
CA GLU A 149 22.05 -5.62 -29.08
C GLU A 149 22.16 -4.65 -27.89
N ASP A 150 21.54 -3.48 -28.00
CA ASP A 150 21.54 -2.41 -27.01
C ASP A 150 20.53 -2.59 -25.86
N LEU A 151 19.59 -3.53 -25.98
CA LEU A 151 18.58 -3.83 -24.95
C LEU A 151 18.57 -5.29 -24.53
N CYS A 152 19.52 -6.08 -25.03
CA CYS A 152 19.61 -7.50 -24.70
C CYS A 152 19.97 -7.66 -23.23
N LEU A 153 19.04 -8.22 -22.45
CA LEU A 153 19.23 -8.51 -21.04
C LEU A 153 19.10 -10.03 -20.82
N PRO A 154 20.20 -10.80 -21.00
CA PRO A 154 20.16 -12.25 -20.91
C PRO A 154 19.57 -12.74 -19.58
N ILE A 155 19.87 -12.05 -18.48
CA ILE A 155 19.37 -12.39 -17.15
C ILE A 155 17.84 -12.44 -17.09
N VAL A 156 17.14 -11.51 -17.74
CA VAL A 156 15.67 -11.46 -17.70
C VAL A 156 15.09 -12.67 -18.43
N VAL A 157 15.58 -12.94 -19.64
CA VAL A 157 15.08 -14.02 -20.49
C VAL A 157 15.39 -15.39 -19.88
N THR A 158 16.54 -15.53 -19.20
CA THR A 158 16.91 -16.75 -18.48
C THR A 158 16.03 -16.98 -17.24
N VAL A 159 15.66 -15.92 -16.52
CA VAL A 159 14.85 -16.04 -15.30
C VAL A 159 13.40 -16.37 -15.62
N MET A 160 12.78 -15.64 -16.56
CA MET A 160 11.36 -15.84 -16.86
C MET A 160 11.00 -15.36 -18.27
N ALA A 161 10.23 -16.17 -19.01
CA ALA A 161 9.70 -15.77 -20.31
C ALA A 161 8.69 -14.61 -20.18
N ARG A 162 8.64 -13.72 -21.18
CA ARG A 162 7.77 -12.53 -21.19
C ARG A 162 6.30 -12.85 -20.90
N ASN A 163 5.77 -13.89 -21.56
CA ASN A 163 4.36 -14.25 -21.41
C ASN A 163 4.07 -14.80 -20.00
N ARG A 164 5.03 -15.50 -19.40
CA ARG A 164 4.92 -15.99 -18.02
C ARG A 164 4.94 -14.82 -17.02
N PHE A 165 5.84 -13.85 -17.21
CA PHE A 165 5.86 -12.63 -16.40
C PHE A 165 4.52 -11.89 -16.47
N ARG A 166 3.96 -11.72 -17.68
CA ARG A 166 2.65 -11.08 -17.86
C ARG A 166 1.51 -11.87 -17.23
N GLN A 167 1.52 -13.19 -17.37
CA GLN A 167 0.52 -14.06 -16.72
C GLN A 167 0.55 -13.89 -15.19
N LEU A 168 1.74 -13.96 -14.58
CA LEU A 168 1.89 -13.73 -13.14
C LEU A 168 1.47 -12.31 -12.76
N LYS A 169 1.88 -11.29 -13.52
CA LYS A 169 1.46 -9.91 -13.28
C LYS A 169 -0.06 -9.72 -13.33
N SER A 170 -0.77 -10.46 -14.19
CA SER A 170 -2.23 -10.40 -14.30
C SER A 170 -2.98 -11.12 -13.17
N PHE A 171 -2.40 -12.18 -12.60
CA PHE A 171 -3.05 -13.00 -11.58
C PHE A 171 -2.49 -12.86 -10.18
N PHE A 172 -1.35 -12.18 -10.00
CA PHE A 172 -0.71 -12.03 -8.70
C PHE A 172 -1.69 -11.48 -7.68
N HIS A 173 -1.87 -12.23 -6.60
CA HIS A 173 -2.89 -11.92 -5.60
C HIS A 173 -2.39 -12.24 -4.20
N VAL A 174 -2.76 -11.41 -3.23
CA VAL A 174 -2.24 -11.49 -1.85
C VAL A 174 -3.32 -11.75 -0.80
N VAL A 175 -4.58 -11.91 -1.21
CA VAL A 175 -5.72 -12.15 -0.33
C VAL A 175 -6.70 -13.14 -0.97
N ASP A 176 -7.44 -13.89 -0.16
CA ASP A 176 -8.58 -14.66 -0.66
C ASP A 176 -9.78 -13.72 -0.85
N ASN A 177 -10.32 -13.64 -2.07
CA ASN A 177 -11.44 -12.75 -2.37
C ASN A 177 -12.71 -13.08 -1.58
N SER A 178 -12.89 -14.33 -1.13
CA SER A 178 -14.01 -14.73 -0.29
C SER A 178 -13.96 -14.13 1.13
N GLN A 179 -12.78 -13.67 1.56
CA GLN A 179 -12.56 -13.09 2.89
C GLN A 179 -12.68 -11.56 2.90
N LEU A 180 -12.85 -10.94 1.73
CA LEU A 180 -12.95 -9.49 1.60
C LEU A 180 -14.32 -8.99 2.08
N LYS A 181 -14.31 -8.03 3.02
CA LYS A 181 -15.53 -7.36 3.48
C LYS A 181 -15.87 -6.18 2.58
N ALA A 182 -17.16 -5.99 2.33
CA ALA A 182 -17.64 -4.83 1.60
C ALA A 182 -17.28 -3.53 2.33
N GLY A 183 -16.70 -2.57 1.60
CA GLY A 183 -16.33 -1.25 2.12
C GLY A 183 -14.91 -1.13 2.67
N GLU A 184 -14.14 -2.22 2.77
CA GLU A 184 -12.72 -2.16 3.13
C GLU A 184 -11.87 -1.67 1.94
N LYS A 185 -11.36 -0.43 2.01
CA LYS A 185 -10.60 0.20 0.91
C LYS A 185 -9.28 -0.49 0.59
N ILE A 186 -8.60 -1.03 1.61
CA ILE A 186 -7.26 -1.64 1.50
C ILE A 186 -7.27 -3.16 1.71
N GLY A 187 -8.45 -3.79 1.80
CA GLY A 187 -8.56 -5.22 2.13
C GLY A 187 -7.78 -6.13 1.18
N LYS A 188 -7.63 -5.71 -0.09
CA LYS A 188 -6.83 -6.45 -1.08
C LYS A 188 -5.33 -6.46 -0.83
N LEU A 189 -4.79 -5.50 -0.08
CA LEU A 189 -3.36 -5.37 0.20
C LEU A 189 -3.04 -5.59 1.69
N GLN A 190 -4.06 -5.52 2.55
CA GLN A 190 -3.91 -5.61 4.00
C GLN A 190 -3.05 -6.80 4.45
N PRO A 191 -3.26 -8.04 3.95
CA PRO A 191 -2.44 -9.18 4.40
C PRO A 191 -0.96 -9.03 4.05
N PHE A 192 -0.65 -8.43 2.90
CA PHE A 192 0.72 -8.16 2.48
C PHE A 192 1.36 -7.09 3.36
N TYR A 193 0.63 -6.00 3.65
CA TYR A 193 1.10 -4.98 4.58
C TYR A 193 1.35 -5.54 5.97
N ASP A 194 0.45 -6.38 6.50
CA ASP A 194 0.57 -6.93 7.84
C ASP A 194 1.80 -7.83 7.98
N GLU A 195 2.03 -8.72 7.00
CA GLU A 195 3.19 -9.63 7.02
C GLU A 195 4.51 -8.85 6.90
N ILE A 196 4.61 -7.93 5.93
CA ILE A 196 5.81 -7.11 5.76
C ILE A 196 6.06 -6.22 6.98
N SER A 197 5.01 -5.64 7.56
CA SER A 197 5.11 -4.80 8.75
C SER A 197 5.56 -5.60 9.98
N LYS A 198 5.10 -6.84 10.13
CA LYS A 198 5.61 -7.79 11.13
C LYS A 198 7.11 -8.07 10.91
N CYS A 199 7.54 -8.31 9.67
CA CYS A 199 8.95 -8.52 9.35
C CYS A 199 9.83 -7.29 9.65
N PHE A 200 9.38 -6.08 9.34
CA PHE A 200 10.15 -4.86 9.69
C PHE A 200 10.28 -4.64 11.19
N ARG A 201 9.24 -4.99 11.97
CA ARG A 201 9.25 -4.84 13.43
C ARG A 201 10.07 -5.91 14.16
N GLN A 202 10.47 -6.99 13.49
CA GLN A 202 11.15 -8.13 14.15
C GLN A 202 12.49 -7.74 14.81
N PHE A 203 13.13 -6.67 14.34
CA PHE A 203 14.41 -6.19 14.86
C PHE A 203 14.29 -5.07 15.89
N GLY A 204 13.07 -4.63 16.21
CA GLY A 204 12.83 -3.55 17.17
C GLY A 204 13.41 -2.20 16.76
N VAL A 205 13.61 -1.33 17.76
CA VAL A 205 14.24 -0.02 17.60
C VAL A 205 15.70 -0.14 18.03
N PHE A 206 16.62 0.17 17.12
CA PHE A 206 18.07 0.12 17.34
C PHE A 206 18.75 1.49 17.19
N ASN A 207 17.96 2.58 17.21
CA ASN A 207 18.44 3.96 17.18
C ASN A 207 17.55 4.84 18.07
N GLU A 208 18.17 5.76 18.81
CA GLU A 208 17.49 6.71 19.71
C GLU A 208 16.73 7.80 18.93
N SER A 209 17.22 8.16 17.76
CA SER A 209 16.66 9.21 16.91
C SER A 209 15.84 8.60 15.78
N LEU A 210 14.53 8.88 15.79
CA LEU A 210 13.60 8.45 14.75
C LEU A 210 13.08 9.66 13.99
N SER A 211 12.98 9.52 12.66
CA SER A 211 12.31 10.47 11.78
C SER A 211 11.00 9.85 11.29
N ILE A 212 9.92 10.62 11.30
CA ILE A 212 8.61 10.23 10.82
C ILE A 212 8.22 11.22 9.73
N ASP A 213 7.96 10.71 8.54
CA ASP A 213 7.55 11.52 7.39
C ASP A 213 6.53 10.75 6.55
N GLU A 214 5.80 11.48 5.71
CA GLU A 214 4.83 10.93 4.77
C GLU A 214 5.49 10.67 3.41
N SER A 215 5.23 9.50 2.82
CA SER A 215 5.69 9.16 1.46
C SER A 215 4.48 8.94 0.56
N MET A 216 4.52 9.57 -0.62
CA MET A 216 3.48 9.43 -1.65
C MET A 216 3.96 8.48 -2.75
N VAL A 217 3.19 7.44 -3.02
CA VAL A 217 3.40 6.56 -4.18
C VAL A 217 2.50 7.07 -5.31
N PRO A 218 3.05 7.53 -6.45
CA PRO A 218 2.25 7.96 -7.58
C PRO A 218 1.44 6.79 -8.14
N TYR A 219 0.21 7.07 -8.57
CA TYR A 219 -0.73 6.10 -9.14
C TYR A 219 -0.94 6.37 -10.63
#